data_AF-A0A8H7BJP9-F1
#
_entry.id   AF-A0A8H7BJP9-F1
#
_cell.length_a   1.000
_cell.length_b   1.000
_cell.length_c   1.000
_cell.angle_alpha   90.00
_cell.angle_beta   90.00
_cell.angle_gamma   90.00
#
_symmetry.space_group_name_H-M   'P 1'
#
loop_
_entity.id
_entity.type
_entity.pdbx_description
1 polymer ?
#
loop_
_entity_poly.entity_id
_entity_poly.type
_entity_poly.pdbx_seq_one_letter_code
_entity_poly.pdbx_strand_id
1 'polypeptide(L)'
;MELTEKVRQWLELLPIRVRDSSSIDIAIQVFHSLRKIHCCHRCCLRFIGCRDLSLYRASEEELANAFRAFDQSATEESGAPCTACLGALQYADTAAFLDPVCERLEKENYESGYVNLTCTIPISVMHRDHLLSIYVCDQLDEEAKCQWKNHAVRDPKDPFKAIWGEKLTERSGLKIDPSSPLRMTVVLEHNETSSEHLFLTQTKVPLLKVRKFKKGGRVTRSGDSRSSIAEALRSLDDTEARSQTPWAVNGKKLAEKCVSECIGEVLKQHCRGDDYKFVPAGREDANVRMLGSGRPFYCEIINPRRPVLSAKEFKEMEDEINALPSKDDVQVRQLLQVQSRAAAVREKEIHFVRIDCVPEDQHLAILTLNTQAGTYIKEFVHGDLGRTLPNLASIAGVKAADLIDLDVLEVDLEWPPSLMEG
;
A
#
# COMPACT_ATOMS: atom_id res chain seq x y z
N MET A 1 -0.63 -20.38 36.56
CA MET A 1 -1.16 -21.21 35.47
C MET A 1 -0.11 -21.25 34.38
N GLU A 2 0.39 -22.44 34.07
CA GLU A 2 1.34 -22.65 32.98
C GLU A 2 0.77 -22.10 31.67
N LEU A 3 1.58 -21.47 30.82
CA LEU A 3 1.11 -20.82 29.58
C LEU A 3 0.34 -21.80 28.68
N THR A 4 0.82 -23.04 28.58
CA THR A 4 0.16 -24.15 27.88
C THR A 4 -1.28 -24.37 28.34
N GLU A 5 -1.51 -24.30 29.65
CA GLU A 5 -2.84 -24.48 30.24
C GLU A 5 -3.73 -23.26 29.98
N LYS A 6 -3.17 -22.05 29.97
CA LYS A 6 -3.91 -20.85 29.54
C LYS A 6 -4.37 -20.96 28.09
N VAL A 7 -3.47 -21.40 27.20
CA VAL A 7 -3.79 -21.61 25.78
C VAL A 7 -4.87 -22.68 25.64
N ARG A 8 -4.75 -23.82 26.33
CA ARG A 8 -5.76 -24.88 26.35
C ARG A 8 -7.14 -24.37 26.73
N GLN A 9 -7.24 -23.73 27.90
CA GLN A 9 -8.51 -23.22 28.42
C GLN A 9 -9.13 -22.19 27.48
N TRP A 10 -8.30 -21.35 26.85
CA TRP A 10 -8.81 -20.39 25.89
C TRP A 10 -9.35 -21.08 24.62
N LEU A 11 -8.65 -22.09 24.10
CA LEU A 11 -9.09 -22.87 22.95
C LEU A 11 -10.39 -23.64 23.23
N GLU A 12 -10.58 -24.16 24.44
CA GLU A 12 -11.82 -24.83 24.89
C GLU A 12 -13.03 -23.89 24.92
N LEU A 13 -12.80 -22.62 25.25
CA LEU A 13 -13.83 -21.58 25.35
C LEU A 13 -14.10 -20.88 24.01
N LEU A 14 -13.44 -21.29 22.92
CA LEU A 14 -13.70 -20.76 21.60
C LEU A 14 -15.17 -20.97 21.19
N PRO A 15 -15.86 -19.93 20.71
CA PRO A 15 -17.25 -20.01 20.26
C PRO A 15 -17.40 -20.69 18.88
N ILE A 16 -16.51 -21.62 18.52
CA ILE A 16 -16.51 -22.37 17.26
C ILE A 16 -17.00 -23.81 17.59
N ARG A 17 -18.31 -24.03 17.71
CA ARG A 17 -18.85 -25.34 18.08
C ARG A 17 -19.44 -26.08 16.87
N VAL A 18 -18.86 -27.22 16.52
CA VAL A 18 -19.43 -28.21 15.61
C VAL A 18 -20.15 -29.30 16.42
N ARG A 19 -21.13 -29.99 15.80
CA ARG A 19 -21.84 -31.11 16.44
C ARG A 19 -20.92 -32.28 16.81
N ASP A 20 -19.83 -32.51 16.06
CA ASP A 20 -18.92 -33.66 16.25
C ASP A 20 -17.41 -33.32 16.31
N SER A 21 -16.98 -32.07 16.07
CA SER A 21 -15.58 -31.63 16.20
C SER A 21 -15.41 -30.58 17.31
N SER A 22 -14.34 -30.68 18.11
CA SER A 22 -14.10 -29.73 19.19
C SER A 22 -13.59 -28.38 18.64
N SER A 23 -13.90 -27.26 19.31
CA SER A 23 -13.37 -25.93 18.94
C SER A 23 -11.84 -25.91 18.83
N ILE A 24 -11.18 -26.82 19.55
CA ILE A 24 -9.74 -27.02 19.56
C ILE A 24 -9.26 -27.60 18.23
N ASP A 25 -9.96 -28.57 17.65
CA ASP A 25 -9.54 -29.24 16.41
C ASP A 25 -9.48 -28.24 15.25
N ILE A 26 -10.50 -27.39 15.11
CA ILE A 26 -10.53 -26.33 14.09
C ILE A 26 -9.40 -25.33 14.34
N ALA A 27 -9.20 -24.90 15.59
CA ALA A 27 -8.13 -23.97 15.92
C ALA A 27 -6.73 -24.53 15.60
N ILE A 28 -6.52 -25.84 15.83
CA ILE A 28 -5.28 -26.54 15.47
C ILE A 28 -5.13 -26.61 13.95
N GLN A 29 -6.18 -26.93 13.18
CA GLN A 29 -6.12 -26.92 11.72
C GLN A 29 -5.75 -25.53 11.15
N VAL A 30 -6.36 -24.46 11.70
CA VAL A 30 -6.03 -23.07 11.35
C VAL A 30 -4.58 -22.76 11.70
N PHE A 31 -4.14 -23.12 12.91
CA PHE A 31 -2.76 -22.94 13.37
C PHE A 31 -1.76 -23.61 12.42
N HIS A 32 -1.96 -24.89 12.09
CA HIS A 32 -1.09 -25.62 11.16
C HIS A 32 -1.04 -24.97 9.78
N SER A 33 -2.20 -24.55 9.25
CA SER A 33 -2.30 -23.92 7.94
C SER A 33 -1.45 -22.64 7.87
N LEU A 34 -1.51 -21.82 8.92
CA LEU A 34 -0.76 -20.57 9.03
C LEU A 34 0.74 -20.80 9.28
N ARG A 35 1.11 -21.80 10.08
CA ARG A 35 2.52 -22.14 10.33
C ARG A 35 3.22 -22.64 9.07
N LYS A 36 2.55 -23.41 8.21
CA LYS A 36 3.08 -23.88 6.90
C LYS A 36 3.56 -22.75 5.99
N ILE A 37 3.02 -21.55 6.16
CA ILE A 37 3.35 -20.36 5.37
C ILE A 37 4.08 -19.30 6.20
N HIS A 38 4.76 -19.69 7.28
CA HIS A 38 5.58 -18.81 8.14
C HIS A 38 4.82 -17.67 8.81
N CYS A 39 3.58 -17.91 9.28
CA CYS A 39 2.96 -16.97 10.21
C CYS A 39 3.51 -17.18 11.63
N CYS A 40 3.82 -16.09 12.34
CA CYS A 40 4.25 -16.16 13.75
C CYS A 40 3.11 -16.62 14.67
N HIS A 41 3.43 -17.11 15.86
CA HIS A 41 2.46 -17.67 16.82
C HIS A 41 1.45 -16.61 17.26
N ARG A 42 1.86 -15.36 17.45
CA ARG A 42 0.95 -14.24 17.73
C ARG A 42 -0.04 -14.00 16.59
N CYS A 43 0.37 -14.16 15.33
CA CYS A 43 -0.57 -14.07 14.22
C CYS A 43 -1.51 -15.28 14.17
N CYS A 44 -1.04 -16.48 14.50
CA CYS A 44 -1.92 -17.64 14.63
C CYS A 44 -3.02 -17.39 15.68
N LEU A 45 -2.68 -16.84 16.84
CA LEU A 45 -3.65 -16.40 17.85
C LEU A 45 -4.67 -15.38 17.28
N ARG A 46 -4.23 -14.41 16.46
CA ARG A 46 -5.13 -13.43 15.82
C ARG A 46 -6.14 -14.07 14.90
N PHE A 47 -5.70 -15.01 14.07
CA PHE A 47 -6.55 -15.70 13.11
C PHE A 47 -7.49 -16.71 13.77
N ILE A 48 -7.12 -17.26 14.91
CA ILE A 48 -8.02 -18.09 15.74
C ILE A 48 -8.98 -17.20 16.56
N GLY A 49 -8.77 -15.88 16.58
CA GLY A 49 -9.68 -14.90 17.20
C GLY A 49 -9.41 -14.63 18.68
N CYS A 50 -8.17 -14.87 19.13
CA CYS A 50 -7.76 -14.68 20.52
C CYS A 50 -7.99 -13.26 21.03
N ARG A 51 -8.81 -13.16 22.07
CA ARG A 51 -9.19 -11.90 22.74
C ARG A 51 -8.39 -11.65 24.01
N ASP A 52 -7.75 -12.67 24.56
CA ASP A 52 -6.93 -12.54 25.77
C ASP A 52 -5.58 -11.92 25.40
N LEU A 53 -5.46 -10.61 25.65
CA LEU A 53 -4.23 -9.86 25.40
C LEU A 53 -3.04 -10.35 26.23
N SER A 54 -3.27 -11.09 27.32
CA SER A 54 -2.18 -11.63 28.15
C SER A 54 -1.41 -12.74 27.42
N LEU A 55 -2.06 -13.47 26.51
CA LEU A 55 -1.39 -14.51 25.71
C LEU A 55 -0.42 -13.91 24.68
N TYR A 56 -0.74 -12.73 24.13
CA TYR A 56 0.11 -12.08 23.13
C TYR A 56 1.44 -11.56 23.71
N ARG A 57 1.50 -11.36 25.03
CA ARG A 57 2.69 -10.87 25.74
C ARG A 57 3.78 -11.92 25.91
N ALA A 58 3.41 -13.20 25.85
CA ALA A 58 4.37 -14.29 25.81
C ALA A 58 5.26 -14.16 24.55
N SER A 59 6.53 -14.51 24.68
CA SER A 59 7.48 -14.48 23.56
C SER A 59 7.08 -15.50 22.48
N GLU A 60 7.60 -15.32 21.26
CA GLU A 60 7.36 -16.31 20.20
C GLU A 60 7.88 -17.71 20.59
N GLU A 61 8.98 -17.79 21.35
CA GLU A 61 9.52 -19.05 21.88
C GLU A 61 8.60 -19.67 22.94
N GLU A 62 8.09 -18.87 23.88
CA GLU A 62 7.15 -19.33 24.91
C GLU A 62 5.85 -19.84 24.28
N LEU A 63 5.33 -19.11 23.28
CA LEU A 63 4.17 -19.53 22.51
C LEU A 63 4.45 -20.79 21.70
N ALA A 64 5.61 -20.89 21.05
CA ALA A 64 6.02 -22.11 20.35
C ALA A 64 6.00 -23.32 21.28
N ASN A 65 6.58 -23.18 22.47
CA ASN A 65 6.59 -24.24 23.49
C ASN A 65 5.18 -24.59 23.97
N ALA A 66 4.30 -23.61 24.17
CA ALA A 66 2.92 -23.85 24.54
C ALA A 66 2.14 -24.61 23.43
N PHE A 67 2.38 -24.25 22.15
CA PHE A 67 1.72 -24.88 21.02
C PHE A 67 2.28 -26.28 20.68
N ARG A 68 3.53 -26.60 21.06
CA ARG A 68 4.11 -27.96 20.92
C ARG A 68 3.29 -29.06 21.60
N ALA A 69 2.56 -28.73 22.66
CA ALA A 69 1.67 -29.66 23.34
C ALA A 69 0.47 -30.10 22.47
N PHE A 70 0.17 -29.34 21.42
CA PHE A 70 -0.94 -29.57 20.49
C PHE A 70 -0.44 -29.93 19.08
N ASP A 71 0.80 -29.57 18.74
CA ASP A 71 1.43 -29.83 17.45
C ASP A 71 2.91 -30.23 17.59
N GLN A 72 3.22 -31.50 17.37
CA GLN A 72 4.60 -32.00 17.37
C GLN A 72 5.29 -31.80 16.01
N SER A 73 4.58 -31.35 14.97
CA SER A 73 5.10 -31.15 13.61
C SER A 73 5.76 -29.78 13.38
N ALA A 74 5.96 -29.02 14.46
CA ALA A 74 6.53 -27.68 14.42
C ALA A 74 7.86 -27.62 13.65
N THR A 75 7.83 -27.01 12.47
CA THR A 75 9.02 -26.66 11.70
C THR A 75 9.83 -25.60 12.44
N GLU A 76 11.16 -25.74 12.41
CA GLU A 76 12.11 -24.76 12.97
C GLU A 76 11.80 -23.33 12.51
N GLU A 77 12.06 -22.36 13.40
CA GLU A 77 11.88 -20.95 13.10
C GLU A 77 12.77 -20.55 11.94
N SER A 78 12.16 -20.24 10.79
CA SER A 78 12.87 -19.49 9.77
C SER A 78 13.07 -18.07 10.32
N GLY A 79 14.28 -17.52 10.18
CA GLY A 79 14.56 -16.11 10.49
C GLY A 79 13.83 -15.12 9.57
N ALA A 80 12.85 -15.59 8.80
CA ALA A 80 12.07 -14.78 7.88
C ALA A 80 10.98 -14.00 8.62
N PRO A 81 10.63 -12.80 8.14
CA PRO A 81 9.49 -12.05 8.64
C PRO A 81 8.18 -12.81 8.42
N CYS A 82 7.29 -12.72 9.42
CA CYS A 82 5.97 -13.32 9.40
C CYS A 82 5.16 -12.90 8.18
N THR A 83 4.57 -13.87 7.47
CA THR A 83 3.77 -13.62 6.26
C THR A 83 2.56 -12.72 6.53
N ALA A 84 1.95 -12.81 7.72
CA ALA A 84 0.78 -12.01 8.09
C ALA A 84 1.13 -10.59 8.55
N CYS A 85 2.04 -10.45 9.52
CA CYS A 85 2.33 -9.16 10.16
C CYS A 85 3.61 -8.47 9.68
N LEU A 86 4.38 -9.10 8.78
CA LEU A 86 5.64 -8.57 8.26
C LEU A 86 6.63 -8.19 9.38
N GLY A 87 6.68 -9.02 10.43
CA GLY A 87 7.53 -8.79 11.60
C GLY A 87 6.90 -7.92 12.70
N ALA A 88 5.81 -7.18 12.43
CA ALA A 88 5.25 -6.19 13.35
C ALA A 88 4.87 -6.75 14.72
N LEU A 89 4.33 -7.97 14.78
CA LEU A 89 4.04 -8.67 16.05
C LEU A 89 5.12 -9.68 16.42
N GLN A 90 5.82 -10.23 15.44
CA GLN A 90 6.87 -11.24 15.65
C GLN A 90 8.02 -10.66 16.46
N TYR A 91 8.43 -9.42 16.18
CA TYR A 91 9.59 -8.77 16.80
C TYR A 91 9.20 -7.72 17.85
N ALA A 92 7.92 -7.60 18.19
CA ALA A 92 7.37 -6.51 19.01
C ALA A 92 7.98 -6.42 20.42
N ASP A 93 8.44 -7.54 20.98
CA ASP A 93 9.05 -7.66 22.31
C ASP A 93 10.58 -7.76 22.27
N THR A 94 11.19 -7.67 21.08
CA THR A 94 12.64 -7.79 20.96
C THR A 94 13.36 -6.52 21.41
N ALA A 95 14.51 -6.69 22.06
CA ALA A 95 15.37 -5.59 22.47
C ALA A 95 15.80 -4.71 21.28
N ALA A 96 16.16 -5.33 20.15
CA ALA A 96 16.53 -4.62 18.91
C ALA A 96 15.44 -3.66 18.40
N PHE A 97 14.17 -3.94 18.70
CA PHE A 97 13.05 -3.12 18.29
C PHE A 97 12.68 -2.04 19.32
N LEU A 98 12.85 -2.32 20.62
CA LEU A 98 12.45 -1.44 21.72
C LEU A 98 13.56 -0.50 22.20
N ASP A 99 14.82 -0.97 22.24
CA ASP A 99 15.94 -0.24 22.82
C ASP A 99 16.17 1.12 22.18
N PRO A 100 16.22 1.24 20.83
CA PRO A 100 16.45 2.54 20.20
C PRO A 100 15.38 3.58 20.54
N VAL A 101 14.15 3.12 20.80
CA VAL A 101 13.04 3.99 21.18
C VAL A 101 13.14 4.40 22.64
N CYS A 102 13.48 3.47 23.54
CA CYS A 102 13.67 3.76 24.96
C CYS A 102 14.84 4.72 25.18
N GLU A 103 15.98 4.47 24.54
CA GLU A 103 17.16 5.34 24.58
C GLU A 103 16.84 6.76 24.09
N ARG A 104 16.00 6.87 23.04
CA ARG A 104 15.57 8.18 22.54
C ARG A 104 14.69 8.89 23.56
N LEU A 105 13.76 8.19 24.23
CA LEU A 105 12.89 8.78 25.25
C LEU A 105 13.67 9.29 26.45
N GLU A 106 14.65 8.51 26.91
CA GLU A 106 15.55 8.91 28.00
C GLU A 106 16.33 10.17 27.62
N LYS A 107 16.83 10.25 26.39
CA LYS A 107 17.59 11.41 25.91
C LYS A 107 16.74 12.70 25.81
N GLU A 108 15.48 12.58 25.42
CA GLU A 108 14.56 13.73 25.33
C GLU A 108 14.10 14.24 26.71
N ASN A 109 14.27 13.43 27.76
CA ASN A 109 14.02 13.80 29.17
C ASN A 109 12.62 14.40 29.41
N TYR A 110 11.58 13.70 28.93
CA TYR A 110 10.19 14.13 29.13
C TYR A 110 9.78 14.03 30.62
N GLU A 111 9.22 15.11 31.17
CA GLU A 111 8.68 15.15 32.54
C GLU A 111 7.25 14.56 32.61
N SER A 112 7.09 13.28 32.32
CA SER A 112 5.82 12.58 32.45
C SER A 112 6.01 11.15 32.95
N GLY A 113 5.15 10.69 33.86
CA GLY A 113 5.08 9.28 34.25
C GLY A 113 4.13 8.43 33.39
N TYR A 114 3.43 9.07 32.44
CA TYR A 114 2.39 8.43 31.63
C TYR A 114 2.54 8.75 30.14
N VAL A 115 2.12 7.84 29.26
CA VAL A 115 2.15 8.01 27.81
C VAL A 115 0.90 7.46 27.13
N ASN A 116 0.37 8.23 26.18
CA ASN A 116 -0.67 7.77 25.27
C ASN A 116 0.00 7.10 24.06
N LEU A 117 -0.03 5.76 24.05
CA LEU A 117 0.55 4.94 23.00
C LEU A 117 -0.46 4.67 21.87
N THR A 118 -0.11 5.12 20.67
CA THR A 118 -0.82 4.80 19.43
C THR A 118 0.12 4.13 18.44
N CYS A 119 -0.42 3.30 17.54
CA CYS A 119 0.38 2.65 16.52
C CYS A 119 -0.30 2.65 15.14
N THR A 120 0.53 2.66 14.12
CA THR A 120 0.15 2.49 12.72
C THR A 120 0.84 1.23 12.19
N ILE A 121 0.06 0.25 11.73
CA ILE A 121 0.54 -1.04 11.20
C ILE A 121 0.54 -0.98 9.67
N PRO A 122 1.50 -1.57 8.93
CA PRO A 122 1.54 -1.46 7.47
C PRO A 122 0.19 -1.78 6.82
N ILE A 123 -0.19 -0.98 5.81
CA ILE A 123 -1.47 -1.16 5.07
C ILE A 123 -1.53 -2.58 4.50
N SER A 124 -0.38 -3.14 4.14
CA SER A 124 -0.28 -4.47 3.57
C SER A 124 -0.77 -5.60 4.47
N VAL A 125 -0.76 -5.40 5.79
CA VAL A 125 -1.33 -6.37 6.73
C VAL A 125 -2.84 -6.53 6.52
N MET A 126 -3.55 -5.48 6.07
CA MET A 126 -5.01 -5.54 5.89
C MET A 126 -5.44 -6.49 4.78
N HIS A 127 -4.81 -6.43 3.60
CA HIS A 127 -5.14 -7.37 2.53
C HIS A 127 -4.51 -8.74 2.79
N ARG A 128 -3.35 -8.82 3.45
CA ARG A 128 -2.78 -10.11 3.88
C ARG A 128 -3.74 -10.84 4.83
N ASP A 129 -4.32 -10.15 5.81
CA ASP A 129 -5.33 -10.73 6.70
C ASP A 129 -6.52 -11.32 5.91
N HIS A 130 -6.98 -10.62 4.87
CA HIS A 130 -8.08 -11.07 4.02
C HIS A 130 -7.68 -12.29 3.15
N LEU A 131 -6.54 -12.23 2.46
CA LEU A 131 -6.08 -13.32 1.59
C LEU A 131 -5.70 -14.58 2.37
N LEU A 132 -5.07 -14.41 3.53
CA LEU A 132 -4.77 -15.51 4.43
C LEU A 132 -6.02 -16.14 4.98
N SER A 133 -7.09 -15.36 5.16
CA SER A 133 -8.39 -15.92 5.53
C SER A 133 -8.94 -16.84 4.45
N ILE A 134 -8.89 -16.42 3.19
CA ILE A 134 -9.30 -17.26 2.05
C ILE A 134 -8.44 -18.54 2.01
N TYR A 135 -7.12 -18.40 2.15
CA TYR A 135 -6.21 -19.55 2.18
C TYR A 135 -6.53 -20.53 3.31
N VAL A 136 -6.70 -20.04 4.55
CA VAL A 136 -7.04 -20.90 5.70
C VAL A 136 -8.34 -21.63 5.43
N CYS A 137 -9.37 -20.93 4.95
CA CYS A 137 -10.63 -21.54 4.55
C CYS A 137 -10.41 -22.67 3.53
N ASP A 138 -9.56 -22.46 2.52
CA ASP A 138 -9.25 -23.49 1.51
C ASP A 138 -8.52 -24.72 2.09
N GLN A 139 -7.85 -24.61 3.24
CA GLN A 139 -7.17 -25.72 3.92
C GLN A 139 -8.06 -26.52 4.88
N LEU A 140 -9.18 -25.96 5.32
CA LEU A 140 -10.08 -26.62 6.26
C LEU A 140 -10.94 -27.69 5.56
N ASP A 141 -11.48 -28.64 6.31
CA ASP A 141 -12.55 -29.52 5.81
C ASP A 141 -13.89 -28.76 5.65
N GLU A 142 -14.83 -29.31 4.88
CA GLU A 142 -16.10 -28.62 4.56
C GLU A 142 -16.93 -28.24 5.80
N GLU A 143 -16.82 -29.01 6.88
CA GLU A 143 -17.54 -28.77 8.12
C GLU A 143 -16.92 -27.59 8.90
N ALA A 144 -15.60 -27.58 9.03
CA ALA A 144 -14.82 -26.50 9.62
C ALA A 144 -14.91 -25.20 8.80
N LYS A 145 -14.90 -25.29 7.46
CA LYS A 145 -15.07 -24.15 6.55
C LYS A 145 -16.34 -23.37 6.83
N CYS A 146 -17.48 -24.07 6.96
CA CYS A 146 -18.78 -23.42 7.17
C CYS A 146 -18.82 -22.56 8.45
N GLN A 147 -18.11 -23.00 9.50
CA GLN A 147 -18.04 -22.25 10.75
C GLN A 147 -16.99 -21.14 10.73
N TRP A 148 -15.86 -21.41 10.08
CA TRP A 148 -14.74 -20.47 10.02
C TRP A 148 -14.94 -19.33 9.02
N LYS A 149 -15.78 -19.51 7.99
CA LYS A 149 -15.98 -18.52 6.91
C LYS A 149 -16.38 -17.11 7.39
N ASN A 150 -17.06 -17.00 8.54
CA ASN A 150 -17.47 -15.73 9.12
C ASN A 150 -16.59 -15.29 10.31
N HIS A 151 -15.46 -15.96 10.52
CA HIS A 151 -14.58 -15.71 11.64
C HIS A 151 -13.80 -14.41 11.44
N ALA A 152 -13.87 -13.52 12.43
CA ALA A 152 -13.20 -12.23 12.36
C ALA A 152 -11.75 -12.35 12.86
N VAL A 153 -10.79 -12.12 11.96
CA VAL A 153 -9.38 -11.99 12.32
C VAL A 153 -9.18 -10.74 13.18
N ARG A 154 -8.43 -10.88 14.28
CA ARG A 154 -8.13 -9.76 15.18
C ARG A 154 -7.19 -8.75 14.53
N ASP A 155 -7.53 -7.46 14.65
CA ASP A 155 -6.66 -6.36 14.24
C ASP A 155 -5.33 -6.42 15.02
N PRO A 156 -4.17 -6.24 14.36
CA PRO A 156 -2.86 -6.33 14.99
C PRO A 156 -2.55 -5.23 16.02
N LYS A 157 -3.26 -4.08 15.99
CA LYS A 157 -2.94 -2.92 16.83
C LYS A 157 -3.12 -3.19 18.30
N ASP A 158 -4.18 -3.89 18.69
CA ASP A 158 -4.45 -4.17 20.10
C ASP A 158 -3.42 -5.14 20.71
N PRO A 159 -3.11 -6.28 20.07
CA PRO A 159 -1.96 -7.11 20.45
C PRO A 159 -0.65 -6.33 20.50
N PHE A 160 -0.36 -5.51 19.49
CA PHE A 160 0.86 -4.70 19.44
C PHE A 160 0.96 -3.78 20.66
N LYS A 161 -0.09 -2.98 20.92
CA LYS A 161 -0.13 -2.07 22.08
C LYS A 161 -0.04 -2.81 23.40
N ALA A 162 -0.58 -4.03 23.50
CA ALA A 162 -0.48 -4.84 24.72
C ALA A 162 0.96 -5.29 24.99
N ILE A 163 1.66 -5.77 23.97
CA ILE A 163 3.07 -6.18 24.05
C ILE A 163 3.95 -4.96 24.34
N TRP A 164 3.84 -3.93 23.50
CA TRP A 164 4.64 -2.72 23.62
C TRP A 164 4.37 -1.95 24.90
N GLY A 165 3.12 -1.89 25.33
CA GLY A 165 2.75 -1.16 26.54
C GLY A 165 3.43 -1.74 27.79
N GLU A 166 3.45 -3.08 27.91
CA GLU A 166 4.12 -3.77 29.00
C GLU A 166 5.64 -3.56 28.91
N LYS A 167 6.24 -3.83 27.74
CA LYS A 167 7.70 -3.72 27.57
C LYS A 167 8.22 -2.29 27.73
N LEU A 168 7.47 -1.30 27.24
CA LEU A 168 7.79 0.11 27.42
C LEU A 168 7.71 0.50 28.90
N THR A 169 6.70 0.02 29.62
CA THR A 169 6.57 0.27 31.08
C THR A 169 7.73 -0.36 31.84
N GLU A 170 8.09 -1.61 31.53
CA GLU A 170 9.22 -2.32 32.15
C GLU A 170 10.55 -1.60 31.94
N ARG A 171 10.77 -1.03 30.74
CA ARG A 171 12.05 -0.45 30.34
C ARG A 171 12.21 1.02 30.69
N SER A 172 11.16 1.82 30.52
CA SER A 172 11.21 3.28 30.71
C SER A 172 10.52 3.76 31.98
N GLY A 173 9.74 2.91 32.65
CA GLY A 173 8.88 3.30 33.78
C GLY A 173 7.62 4.08 33.38
N LEU A 174 7.45 4.45 32.09
CA LEU A 174 6.27 5.15 31.59
C LEU A 174 5.05 4.23 31.59
N LYS A 175 3.99 4.64 32.29
CA LYS A 175 2.72 3.90 32.32
C LYS A 175 1.85 4.28 31.13
N ILE A 176 1.13 3.32 30.56
CA ILE A 176 0.20 3.60 29.46
C ILE A 176 -1.08 4.24 30.00
N ASP A 177 -1.40 5.45 29.53
CA ASP A 177 -2.66 6.15 29.79
C ASP A 177 -3.14 6.86 28.51
N PRO A 178 -4.29 6.47 27.94
CA PRO A 178 -4.88 7.14 26.78
C PRO A 178 -5.15 8.65 26.98
N SER A 179 -5.29 9.09 28.22
CA SER A 179 -5.53 10.49 28.59
C SER A 179 -4.24 11.30 28.75
N SER A 180 -3.07 10.65 28.69
CA SER A 180 -1.79 11.33 28.87
C SER A 180 -1.57 12.40 27.79
N PRO A 181 -1.05 13.60 28.16
CA PRO A 181 -0.66 14.62 27.21
C PRO A 181 0.59 14.22 26.41
N LEU A 182 1.45 13.35 26.96
CA LEU A 182 2.59 12.80 26.24
C LEU A 182 2.10 11.73 25.26
N ARG A 183 2.07 12.07 23.97
CA ARG A 183 1.62 11.16 22.90
C ARG A 183 2.81 10.53 22.19
N MET A 184 2.82 9.20 22.16
CA MET A 184 3.73 8.40 21.36
C MET A 184 2.96 7.74 20.22
N THR A 185 3.45 7.92 18.99
CA THR A 185 2.90 7.25 17.81
C THR A 185 3.97 6.38 17.18
N VAL A 186 3.81 5.06 17.25
CA VAL A 186 4.72 4.11 16.60
C VAL A 186 4.20 3.84 15.19
N VAL A 187 4.93 4.28 14.18
CA VAL A 187 4.57 4.06 12.77
C VAL A 187 5.43 2.94 12.21
N LEU A 188 4.79 1.82 11.92
CA LEU A 188 5.42 0.68 11.26
C LEU A 188 5.12 0.75 9.76
N GLU A 189 6.17 0.88 8.97
CA GLU A 189 6.11 0.94 7.52
C GLU A 189 6.80 -0.30 6.94
N HIS A 190 6.32 -0.77 5.78
CA HIS A 190 6.95 -1.83 5.03
C HIS A 190 6.90 -1.45 3.54
N ASN A 191 7.97 -0.80 3.08
CA ASN A 191 8.01 -0.07 1.82
C ASN A 191 7.83 -1.01 0.62
N GLU A 192 8.43 -2.19 0.69
CA GLU A 192 8.39 -3.26 -0.30
C GLU A 192 6.95 -3.70 -0.62
N THR A 193 6.06 -3.60 0.38
CA THR A 193 4.65 -4.01 0.24
C THR A 193 3.67 -2.84 0.24
N SER A 194 4.17 -1.59 0.28
CA SER A 194 3.36 -0.38 0.44
C SER A 194 2.36 -0.12 -0.69
N SER A 195 2.51 -0.84 -1.81
CA SER A 195 1.66 -0.73 -2.99
C SER A 195 0.85 -1.99 -3.29
N GLU A 196 0.97 -3.04 -2.47
CA GLU A 196 0.29 -4.32 -2.71
C GLU A 196 -1.23 -4.12 -2.84
N HIS A 197 -1.86 -3.30 -1.99
CA HIS A 197 -3.32 -3.04 -2.01
C HIS A 197 -3.85 -2.47 -3.33
N LEU A 198 -2.98 -1.96 -4.21
CA LEU A 198 -3.37 -1.41 -5.50
C LEU A 198 -3.89 -2.49 -6.47
N PHE A 199 -3.74 -3.79 -6.17
CA PHE A 199 -4.40 -4.84 -6.94
C PHE A 199 -5.93 -4.65 -6.96
N LEU A 200 -6.51 -4.05 -5.92
CA LEU A 200 -7.94 -3.71 -5.83
C LEU A 200 -8.38 -2.66 -6.86
N THR A 201 -7.43 -1.96 -7.51
CA THR A 201 -7.71 -1.06 -8.64
C THR A 201 -7.74 -1.79 -9.98
N GLN A 202 -7.27 -3.04 -10.01
CA GLN A 202 -7.06 -3.86 -11.21
C GLN A 202 -8.04 -5.04 -11.31
N THR A 203 -8.98 -5.16 -10.37
CA THR A 203 -10.10 -6.10 -10.44
C THR A 203 -10.98 -5.81 -11.66
N LYS A 204 -11.70 -6.83 -12.16
CA LYS A 204 -12.63 -6.75 -13.31
C LYS A 204 -13.58 -5.56 -13.18
N VAL A 205 -14.06 -5.33 -11.97
CA VAL A 205 -14.70 -4.09 -11.55
C VAL A 205 -13.81 -3.45 -10.49
N PRO A 206 -13.16 -2.29 -10.76
CA PRO A 206 -12.26 -1.67 -9.80
C PRO A 206 -12.95 -1.37 -8.47
N LEU A 207 -12.53 -2.06 -7.41
CA LEU A 207 -13.07 -1.92 -6.06
C LEU A 207 -12.45 -0.73 -5.31
N LEU A 208 -11.24 -0.34 -5.70
CA LEU A 208 -10.54 0.82 -5.16
C LEU A 208 -10.33 1.87 -6.25
N LYS A 209 -10.77 3.11 -5.99
CA LYS A 209 -10.61 4.24 -6.92
C LYS A 209 -9.56 5.21 -6.40
N VAL A 210 -8.30 5.00 -6.79
CA VAL A 210 -7.18 5.83 -6.35
C VAL A 210 -6.93 6.98 -7.33
N ARG A 211 -7.02 8.22 -6.84
CA ARG A 211 -6.69 9.44 -7.57
C ARG A 211 -5.33 9.95 -7.13
N LYS A 212 -4.44 10.25 -8.07
CA LYS A 212 -3.14 10.89 -7.80
C LYS A 212 -3.25 12.37 -8.13
N PHE A 213 -2.90 13.23 -7.19
CA PHE A 213 -2.85 14.68 -7.39
C PHE A 213 -1.57 15.24 -6.80
N LYS A 214 -1.09 16.34 -7.35
CA LYS A 214 0.20 16.95 -6.97
C LYS A 214 -0.08 18.08 -5.99
N LYS A 215 0.45 17.99 -4.77
CA LYS A 215 0.34 19.06 -3.75
C LYS A 215 1.74 19.44 -3.29
N GLY A 216 2.15 20.68 -3.55
CA GLY A 216 3.46 21.20 -3.14
C GLY A 216 4.66 20.39 -3.66
N GLY A 217 4.59 19.88 -4.89
CA GLY A 217 5.67 19.07 -5.47
C GLY A 217 5.68 17.59 -5.04
N ARG A 218 4.89 17.19 -4.04
CA ARG A 218 4.68 15.78 -3.66
C ARG A 218 3.43 15.22 -4.34
N VAL A 219 3.56 14.03 -4.93
CA VAL A 219 2.39 13.27 -5.42
C VAL A 219 1.67 12.71 -4.20
N THR A 220 0.47 13.21 -3.95
CA THR A 220 -0.40 12.73 -2.89
C THR A 220 -1.46 11.83 -3.52
N ARG A 221 -1.76 10.69 -2.88
CA ARG A 221 -2.80 9.76 -3.30
C ARG A 221 -4.04 9.99 -2.44
N SER A 222 -5.21 9.97 -3.06
CA SER A 222 -6.51 9.96 -2.38
C SER A 222 -7.32 8.78 -2.89
N GLY A 223 -8.15 8.20 -2.03
CA GLY A 223 -8.97 7.04 -2.34
C GLY A 223 -8.34 5.68 -1.97
N ASP A 224 -7.14 5.67 -1.38
CA ASP A 224 -6.52 4.48 -0.78
C ASP A 224 -6.37 4.60 0.75
N SER A 225 -7.32 5.26 1.41
CA SER A 225 -7.38 5.26 2.88
C SER A 225 -7.61 3.83 3.40
N ARG A 226 -7.21 3.55 4.65
CA ARG A 226 -7.50 2.27 5.31
C ARG A 226 -8.98 1.90 5.27
N SER A 227 -9.88 2.88 5.45
CA SER A 227 -11.33 2.65 5.35
C SER A 227 -11.76 2.22 3.95
N SER A 228 -11.24 2.88 2.91
CA SER A 228 -11.53 2.55 1.51
C SER A 228 -11.02 1.15 1.16
N ILE A 229 -9.81 0.80 1.61
CA ILE A 229 -9.23 -0.52 1.40
C ILE A 229 -10.04 -1.60 2.12
N ALA A 230 -10.45 -1.36 3.38
CA ALA A 230 -11.28 -2.30 4.13
C ALA A 230 -12.66 -2.53 3.49
N GLU A 231 -13.24 -1.52 2.87
CA GLU A 231 -14.50 -1.65 2.11
C GLU A 231 -14.32 -2.40 0.80
N ALA A 232 -13.24 -2.11 0.06
CA ALA A 232 -12.89 -2.83 -1.15
C ALA A 232 -12.63 -4.31 -0.88
N LEU A 233 -11.89 -4.66 0.18
CA LEU A 233 -11.64 -6.06 0.57
C LEU A 233 -12.91 -6.80 0.97
N ARG A 234 -13.88 -6.14 1.65
CA ARG A 234 -15.18 -6.77 1.96
C ARG A 234 -16.03 -7.05 0.73
N SER A 235 -15.78 -6.32 -0.36
CA SER A 235 -16.52 -6.44 -1.62
C SER A 235 -15.80 -7.31 -2.65
N LEU A 236 -14.60 -7.80 -2.32
CA LEU A 236 -13.80 -8.65 -3.19
C LEU A 236 -14.37 -10.06 -3.22
N ASP A 237 -14.66 -10.57 -4.42
CA ASP A 237 -15.08 -11.95 -4.61
C ASP A 237 -13.91 -12.91 -4.38
N ASP A 238 -14.14 -14.01 -3.66
CA ASP A 238 -13.06 -14.94 -3.33
C ASP A 238 -12.44 -15.58 -4.59
N THR A 239 -13.20 -15.78 -5.68
CA THR A 239 -12.67 -16.33 -6.94
C THR A 239 -11.75 -15.31 -7.61
N GLU A 240 -12.18 -14.05 -7.60
CA GLU A 240 -11.38 -12.94 -8.12
C GLU A 240 -10.11 -12.72 -7.29
N ALA A 241 -10.20 -12.78 -5.96
CA ALA A 241 -9.06 -12.74 -5.05
C ALA A 241 -8.03 -13.82 -5.42
N ARG A 242 -8.48 -15.07 -5.59
CA ARG A 242 -7.62 -16.20 -5.99
C ARG A 242 -6.95 -15.99 -7.35
N SER A 243 -7.62 -15.32 -8.29
CA SER A 243 -7.11 -15.07 -9.64
C SER A 243 -6.15 -13.88 -9.75
N GLN A 244 -6.25 -12.92 -8.84
CA GLN A 244 -5.55 -11.63 -8.92
C GLN A 244 -4.41 -11.47 -7.90
N THR A 245 -4.17 -12.46 -7.04
CA THR A 245 -3.11 -12.38 -6.03
C THR A 245 -1.96 -13.35 -6.33
N PRO A 246 -0.81 -12.83 -6.82
CA PRO A 246 0.42 -13.60 -6.87
C PRO A 246 0.86 -13.89 -5.43
N TRP A 247 0.79 -15.15 -5.05
CA TRP A 247 1.20 -15.61 -3.74
C TRP A 247 2.72 -15.79 -3.74
N ALA A 248 3.45 -14.92 -3.04
CA ALA A 248 4.88 -15.11 -2.77
C ALA A 248 5.04 -15.59 -1.32
N VAL A 249 5.10 -16.90 -1.15
CA VAL A 249 5.54 -17.56 0.10
C VAL A 249 6.99 -18.02 -0.13
N ASN A 250 7.89 -17.71 0.80
CA ASN A 250 9.33 -18.07 0.78
C ASN A 250 10.24 -17.33 -0.23
N GLY A 251 9.95 -16.08 -0.58
CA GLY A 251 10.89 -15.26 -1.36
C GLY A 251 11.23 -15.81 -2.75
N LYS A 252 10.47 -16.77 -3.28
CA LYS A 252 10.62 -17.25 -4.66
C LYS A 252 9.63 -16.55 -5.58
N LYS A 253 10.19 -15.74 -6.49
CA LYS A 253 9.47 -15.04 -7.57
C LYS A 253 8.73 -16.04 -8.47
N LEU A 254 7.47 -15.75 -8.77
CA LEU A 254 6.63 -16.46 -9.76
C LEU A 254 6.65 -15.69 -11.10
N ALA A 255 7.86 -15.50 -11.63
CA ALA A 255 8.21 -15.24 -13.03
C ALA A 255 9.71 -14.87 -13.04
N GLU A 256 10.47 -15.44 -13.96
CA GLU A 256 11.93 -15.39 -13.98
C GLU A 256 12.48 -14.09 -14.58
N LYS A 257 11.90 -12.94 -14.16
CA LYS A 257 12.07 -11.55 -14.63
C LYS A 257 10.98 -11.12 -15.61
N CYS A 258 10.42 -9.93 -15.36
CA CYS A 258 9.47 -9.27 -16.25
C CYS A 258 10.15 -8.17 -17.07
N VAL A 259 9.53 -7.74 -18.17
CA VAL A 259 10.07 -6.72 -19.09
C VAL A 259 10.54 -5.46 -18.36
N SER A 260 9.77 -5.00 -17.36
CA SER A 260 10.14 -3.82 -16.57
C SER A 260 11.37 -4.03 -15.71
N GLU A 261 11.57 -5.24 -15.13
CA GLU A 261 12.74 -5.55 -14.32
C GLU A 261 14.01 -5.66 -15.18
N CYS A 262 13.92 -6.32 -16.34
CA CYS A 262 15.06 -6.47 -17.26
C CYS A 262 15.60 -5.11 -17.72
N ILE A 263 14.72 -4.13 -17.92
CA ILE A 263 15.08 -2.81 -18.42
C ILE A 263 15.39 -1.85 -17.26
N GLY A 264 14.49 -1.75 -16.27
CA GLY A 264 14.56 -0.72 -15.24
C GLY A 264 15.71 -0.89 -14.26
N GLU A 265 16.11 -2.14 -13.94
CA GLU A 265 17.24 -2.38 -13.04
C GLU A 265 18.57 -1.88 -13.63
N VAL A 266 18.82 -2.11 -14.92
CA VAL A 266 20.01 -1.60 -15.61
C VAL A 266 20.02 -0.06 -15.59
N LEU A 267 18.90 0.56 -15.98
CA LEU A 267 18.78 2.03 -16.00
C LEU A 267 18.97 2.63 -14.60
N LYS A 268 18.41 2.01 -13.55
CA LYS A 268 18.56 2.44 -12.15
C LYS A 268 20.01 2.39 -11.71
N GLN A 269 20.73 1.32 -12.02
CA GLN A 269 22.14 1.14 -11.63
C GLN A 269 23.03 2.22 -12.28
N HIS A 270 22.89 2.43 -13.59
CA HIS A 270 23.66 3.45 -14.33
C HIS A 270 23.36 4.88 -13.87
N CYS A 271 22.08 5.18 -13.57
CA CYS A 271 21.66 6.49 -13.07
C CYS A 271 21.89 6.67 -11.57
N ARG A 272 22.30 5.62 -10.84
CA ARG A 272 22.39 5.57 -9.38
C ARG A 272 21.09 6.06 -8.72
N GLY A 273 19.95 5.51 -9.16
CA GLY A 273 18.63 5.81 -8.62
C GLY A 273 18.30 4.97 -7.38
N ASP A 274 17.39 5.45 -6.55
CA ASP A 274 16.81 4.64 -5.47
C ASP A 274 15.85 3.59 -6.01
N ASP A 275 15.11 3.97 -7.06
CA ASP A 275 14.06 3.15 -7.66
C ASP A 275 13.78 3.62 -9.10
N TYR A 276 12.85 2.97 -9.80
CA TYR A 276 12.35 3.42 -11.10
C TYR A 276 10.85 3.18 -11.26
N LYS A 277 10.25 3.93 -12.18
CA LYS A 277 8.86 3.74 -12.62
C LYS A 277 8.86 3.47 -14.12
N PHE A 278 8.44 2.26 -14.48
CA PHE A 278 8.30 1.83 -15.87
C PHE A 278 6.85 1.98 -16.35
N VAL A 279 6.66 2.65 -17.48
CA VAL A 279 5.36 2.92 -18.10
C VAL A 279 5.40 2.52 -19.57
N PRO A 280 4.86 1.35 -19.96
CA PRO A 280 4.74 0.98 -21.36
C PRO A 280 3.56 1.72 -22.01
N ALA A 281 3.66 2.01 -23.31
CA ALA A 281 2.57 2.60 -24.09
C ALA A 281 1.51 1.54 -24.44
N GLY A 282 0.80 1.00 -23.44
CA GLY A 282 -0.13 -0.14 -23.55
C GLY A 282 0.43 -1.42 -22.90
N ARG A 283 -0.33 -2.52 -22.91
CA ARG A 283 0.04 -3.79 -22.27
C ARG A 283 -0.48 -4.98 -23.07
N GLU A 284 0.34 -6.01 -23.17
CA GLU A 284 -0.02 -7.34 -23.68
C GLU A 284 -0.15 -8.36 -22.54
N ASP A 285 -0.87 -9.45 -22.81
CA ASP A 285 -0.94 -10.60 -21.91
C ASP A 285 0.42 -11.32 -21.83
N ALA A 286 0.69 -12.01 -20.73
CA ALA A 286 2.00 -12.62 -20.45
C ALA A 286 2.45 -13.69 -21.49
N ASN A 287 1.52 -14.26 -22.24
CA ASN A 287 1.77 -15.24 -23.30
C ASN A 287 1.81 -14.63 -24.72
N VAL A 288 1.82 -13.31 -24.85
CA VAL A 288 1.81 -12.58 -26.12
C VAL A 288 3.16 -11.90 -26.34
N ARG A 289 3.77 -12.12 -27.51
CA ARG A 289 5.04 -11.49 -27.90
C ARG A 289 4.81 -10.21 -28.69
N MET A 290 5.53 -9.14 -28.32
CA MET A 290 5.59 -7.89 -29.09
C MET A 290 6.79 -7.94 -30.04
N LEU A 291 6.52 -8.12 -31.34
CA LEU A 291 7.52 -8.24 -32.40
C LEU A 291 7.70 -6.93 -33.21
N GLY A 292 8.55 -6.95 -34.25
CA GLY A 292 8.66 -5.86 -35.23
C GLY A 292 9.33 -4.60 -34.67
N SER A 293 8.65 -3.45 -34.71
CA SER A 293 9.18 -2.17 -34.22
C SER A 293 9.28 -2.10 -32.69
N GLY A 294 8.65 -3.03 -31.96
CA GLY A 294 8.58 -3.01 -30.51
C GLY A 294 7.55 -2.00 -29.97
N ARG A 295 7.29 -2.05 -28.65
CA ARG A 295 6.38 -1.13 -27.96
C ARG A 295 7.16 0.01 -27.30
N PRO A 296 6.77 1.28 -27.51
CA PRO A 296 7.36 2.40 -26.79
C PRO A 296 7.12 2.30 -25.29
N PHE A 297 8.07 2.77 -24.49
CA PHE A 297 7.93 2.86 -23.05
C PHE A 297 8.62 4.12 -22.52
N TYR A 298 8.26 4.50 -21.30
CA TYR A 298 8.89 5.55 -20.52
C TYR A 298 9.39 4.96 -19.20
N CYS A 299 10.64 5.25 -18.84
CA CYS A 299 11.22 4.81 -17.57
C CYS A 299 11.75 6.03 -16.81
N GLU A 300 11.12 6.33 -15.67
CA GLU A 300 11.51 7.43 -14.78
C GLU A 300 12.38 6.88 -13.65
N ILE A 301 13.62 7.34 -13.56
CA ILE A 301 14.50 6.98 -12.43
C ILE A 301 14.19 7.90 -11.24
N ILE A 302 13.95 7.30 -10.09
CA ILE A 302 13.64 8.00 -8.84
C ILE A 302 14.94 8.33 -8.10
N ASN A 303 15.09 9.60 -7.72
CA ASN A 303 16.27 10.14 -7.04
C ASN A 303 17.62 9.74 -7.68
N PRO A 304 17.82 10.02 -8.98
CA PRO A 304 19.07 9.68 -9.65
C PRO A 304 20.21 10.55 -9.09
N ARG A 305 21.27 9.91 -8.58
CA ARG A 305 22.50 10.65 -8.25
C ARG A 305 23.29 11.03 -9.51
N ARG A 306 22.93 10.43 -10.64
CA ARG A 306 23.48 10.76 -11.96
C ARG A 306 22.37 10.96 -13.01
N PRO A 307 21.73 12.14 -13.03
CA PRO A 307 20.56 12.41 -13.88
C PRO A 307 20.89 12.72 -15.35
N VAL A 308 22.16 12.94 -15.69
CA VAL A 308 22.59 13.27 -17.06
C VAL A 308 23.59 12.22 -17.52
N LEU A 309 23.24 11.54 -18.62
CA LEU A 309 24.05 10.51 -19.26
C LEU A 309 24.30 10.90 -20.72
N SER A 310 25.45 10.51 -21.26
CA SER A 310 25.80 10.74 -22.66
C SER A 310 25.08 9.75 -23.59
N ALA A 311 24.98 10.09 -24.87
CA ALA A 311 24.43 9.17 -25.87
C ALA A 311 25.19 7.83 -25.94
N LYS A 312 26.50 7.85 -25.69
CA LYS A 312 27.32 6.63 -25.62
C LYS A 312 26.88 5.72 -24.48
N GLU A 313 26.55 6.30 -23.33
CA GLU A 313 26.13 5.54 -22.15
C GLU A 313 24.71 4.98 -22.30
N PHE A 314 23.82 5.70 -22.97
CA PHE A 314 22.54 5.12 -23.39
C PHE A 314 22.74 3.93 -24.31
N LYS A 315 23.71 4.00 -25.22
CA LYS A 315 24.03 2.88 -26.09
C LYS A 315 24.62 1.69 -25.33
N GLU A 316 25.51 1.94 -24.38
CA GLU A 316 26.05 0.91 -23.48
C GLU A 316 24.95 0.22 -22.68
N MET A 317 23.98 0.98 -22.15
CA MET A 317 22.82 0.42 -21.44
C MET A 317 21.93 -0.42 -22.35
N GLU A 318 21.69 -0.01 -23.60
CA GLU A 318 20.98 -0.84 -24.58
C GLU A 318 21.69 -2.17 -24.82
N ASP A 319 23.01 -2.11 -25.05
CA ASP A 319 23.81 -3.28 -25.36
C ASP A 319 23.88 -4.22 -24.15
N GLU A 320 23.96 -3.68 -22.93
CA GLU A 320 23.88 -4.45 -21.68
C GLU A 320 22.53 -5.16 -21.53
N ILE A 321 21.41 -4.44 -21.69
CA ILE A 321 20.06 -5.01 -21.61
C ILE A 321 19.89 -6.12 -22.66
N ASN A 322 20.37 -5.91 -23.88
CA ASN A 322 20.29 -6.87 -24.98
C ASN A 322 21.27 -8.06 -24.83
N ALA A 323 22.24 -7.98 -23.92
CA ALA A 323 23.18 -9.06 -23.62
C ALA A 323 22.79 -9.88 -22.38
N LEU A 324 21.75 -9.47 -21.63
CA LEU A 324 21.25 -10.22 -20.48
C LEU A 324 20.80 -11.65 -20.87
N PRO A 325 20.73 -12.59 -19.91
CA PRO A 325 20.21 -13.93 -20.17
C PRO A 325 18.80 -13.96 -20.79
N SER A 326 18.02 -12.88 -20.61
CA SER A 326 16.69 -12.68 -21.20
C SER A 326 16.71 -12.12 -22.63
N LYS A 327 17.84 -12.15 -23.35
CA LYS A 327 18.00 -11.57 -24.69
C LYS A 327 17.03 -12.10 -25.76
N ASP A 328 16.54 -13.32 -25.58
CA ASP A 328 15.58 -13.96 -26.49
C ASP A 328 14.12 -13.55 -26.16
N ASP A 329 13.90 -12.93 -24.99
CA ASP A 329 12.60 -12.50 -24.47
C ASP A 329 12.43 -10.97 -24.48
N VAL A 330 13.49 -10.22 -24.16
CA VAL A 330 13.48 -8.76 -24.02
C VAL A 330 14.64 -8.15 -24.79
N GLN A 331 14.32 -7.24 -25.70
CA GLN A 331 15.28 -6.42 -26.41
C GLN A 331 14.83 -4.97 -26.41
N VAL A 332 15.78 -4.05 -26.27
CA VAL A 332 15.58 -2.60 -26.30
C VAL A 332 16.41 -1.97 -27.40
N ARG A 333 15.94 -0.83 -27.89
CA ARG A 333 16.68 0.02 -28.82
C ARG A 333 16.22 1.46 -28.65
N GLN A 334 17.08 2.40 -29.06
CA GLN A 334 16.79 3.83 -29.07
C GLN A 334 16.43 4.38 -27.68
N LEU A 335 17.15 3.96 -26.64
CA LEU A 335 17.11 4.60 -25.34
C LEU A 335 17.62 6.04 -25.45
N LEU A 336 16.81 6.98 -24.98
CA LEU A 336 17.11 8.40 -25.02
C LEU A 336 16.56 9.11 -23.79
N GLN A 337 17.25 10.16 -23.35
CA GLN A 337 16.78 11.00 -22.25
C GLN A 337 15.67 11.94 -22.72
N VAL A 338 14.56 11.95 -21.99
CA VAL A 338 13.47 12.93 -22.18
C VAL A 338 13.50 13.94 -21.03
N GLN A 339 13.73 15.22 -21.32
CA GLN A 339 13.70 16.27 -20.29
C GLN A 339 12.25 16.63 -19.92
N SER A 340 11.93 16.71 -18.62
CA SER A 340 10.66 17.29 -18.16
C SER A 340 10.68 18.81 -18.33
N ARG A 341 9.59 19.42 -18.80
CA ARG A 341 9.47 20.89 -18.92
C ARG A 341 9.72 21.56 -17.56
N ALA A 342 10.63 22.52 -17.51
CA ALA A 342 10.96 23.28 -16.31
C ALA A 342 9.73 24.02 -15.73
N ALA A 343 9.76 24.26 -14.42
CA ALA A 343 8.86 25.19 -13.76
C ALA A 343 9.19 26.60 -14.24
N ALA A 344 8.32 27.16 -15.06
CA ALA A 344 8.44 28.52 -15.59
C ALA A 344 7.10 29.23 -15.39
N VAL A 345 7.15 30.53 -15.10
CA VAL A 345 5.97 31.40 -15.21
C VAL A 345 5.57 31.39 -16.68
N ARG A 346 4.31 31.08 -16.95
CA ARG A 346 3.74 31.07 -18.29
C ARG A 346 2.60 32.04 -18.31
N GLU A 347 2.72 33.06 -19.14
CA GLU A 347 1.60 33.93 -19.45
C GLU A 347 0.61 33.11 -20.30
N LYS A 348 -0.64 33.15 -19.87
CA LYS A 348 -1.77 32.49 -20.52
C LYS A 348 -2.89 33.49 -20.65
N GLU A 349 -3.52 33.48 -21.82
CA GLU A 349 -4.60 34.40 -22.12
C GLU A 349 -5.96 33.72 -21.91
N ILE A 350 -6.84 34.42 -21.19
CA ILE A 350 -8.27 34.12 -21.13
C ILE A 350 -8.92 35.08 -22.10
N HIS A 351 -9.37 34.58 -23.26
CA HIS A 351 -9.92 35.41 -24.32
C HIS A 351 -11.27 36.02 -23.93
N PHE A 352 -12.13 35.24 -23.26
CA PHE A 352 -13.32 35.78 -22.59
C PHE A 352 -13.74 34.94 -21.38
N VAL A 353 -14.51 35.59 -20.51
CA VAL A 353 -15.20 34.98 -19.38
C VAL A 353 -16.64 35.50 -19.34
N ARG A 354 -17.61 34.59 -19.29
CA ARG A 354 -18.99 34.89 -18.90
C ARG A 354 -19.31 34.19 -17.59
N ILE A 355 -19.98 34.90 -16.68
CA ILE A 355 -20.39 34.37 -15.38
C ILE A 355 -21.91 34.45 -15.30
N ASP A 356 -22.53 33.30 -15.14
CA ASP A 356 -23.98 33.16 -14.98
C ASP A 356 -24.24 32.73 -13.52
N CYS A 357 -24.81 33.62 -12.70
CA CYS A 357 -25.12 33.31 -11.30
C CYS A 357 -26.25 32.27 -11.23
N VAL A 358 -26.16 31.33 -10.29
CA VAL A 358 -27.24 30.35 -10.04
C VAL A 358 -28.30 31.02 -9.16
N PRO A 359 -29.54 31.23 -9.63
CA PRO A 359 -30.56 31.95 -8.88
C PRO A 359 -30.89 31.30 -7.53
N GLU A 360 -30.79 29.97 -7.46
CA GLU A 360 -31.11 29.18 -6.26
C GLU A 360 -29.97 29.14 -5.23
N ASP A 361 -28.74 29.53 -5.58
CA ASP A 361 -27.59 29.48 -4.66
C ASP A 361 -26.60 30.63 -4.90
N GLN A 362 -26.49 31.53 -3.92
CA GLN A 362 -25.62 32.70 -3.96
C GLN A 362 -24.12 32.36 -3.89
N HIS A 363 -23.76 31.11 -3.61
CA HIS A 363 -22.39 30.62 -3.59
C HIS A 363 -21.99 29.89 -4.87
N LEU A 364 -22.91 29.72 -5.83
CA LEU A 364 -22.66 29.03 -7.08
C LEU A 364 -22.79 29.97 -8.28
N ALA A 365 -21.86 29.81 -9.22
CA ALA A 365 -21.89 30.47 -10.51
C ALA A 365 -21.35 29.53 -11.59
N ILE A 366 -21.91 29.62 -12.78
CA ILE A 366 -21.46 28.90 -13.96
C ILE A 366 -20.54 29.82 -14.75
N LEU A 367 -19.33 29.35 -15.06
CA LEU A 367 -18.36 30.10 -15.84
C LEU A 367 -18.24 29.50 -17.24
N THR A 368 -18.43 30.35 -18.26
CA THR A 368 -18.11 30.01 -19.65
C THR A 368 -16.82 30.73 -20.04
N LEU A 369 -15.80 29.97 -20.44
CA LEU A 369 -14.45 30.46 -20.71
C LEU A 369 -14.00 30.08 -22.12
N ASN A 370 -13.33 30.99 -22.82
CA ASN A 370 -12.49 30.67 -23.96
C ASN A 370 -11.05 31.09 -23.63
N THR A 371 -10.09 30.21 -23.85
CA THR A 371 -8.72 30.36 -23.33
C THR A 371 -7.70 29.89 -24.34
N GLN A 372 -6.51 30.46 -24.27
CA GLN A 372 -5.36 29.98 -25.01
C GLN A 372 -5.10 28.48 -24.73
N ALA A 373 -4.64 27.74 -25.73
CA ALA A 373 -4.26 26.34 -25.58
C ALA A 373 -3.31 26.08 -24.40
N GLY A 374 -3.60 25.03 -23.63
CA GLY A 374 -2.81 24.63 -22.46
C GLY A 374 -2.96 25.56 -21.26
N THR A 375 -4.04 26.33 -21.19
CA THR A 375 -4.43 27.06 -19.98
C THR A 375 -5.00 26.10 -18.94
N TYR A 376 -4.62 26.36 -17.69
CA TYR A 376 -4.91 25.53 -16.54
C TYR A 376 -6.15 26.10 -15.83
N ILE A 377 -7.34 25.69 -16.29
CA ILE A 377 -8.63 26.31 -15.88
C ILE A 377 -8.89 26.17 -14.38
N LYS A 378 -8.57 25.02 -13.79
CA LYS A 378 -8.76 24.77 -12.35
C LYS A 378 -7.93 25.76 -11.53
N GLU A 379 -6.67 25.91 -11.91
CA GLU A 379 -5.72 26.80 -11.27
C GLU A 379 -6.09 28.28 -11.47
N PHE A 380 -6.68 28.64 -12.61
CA PHE A 380 -7.27 29.97 -12.81
C PHE A 380 -8.45 30.23 -11.85
N VAL A 381 -9.26 29.22 -11.52
CA VAL A 381 -10.38 29.35 -10.58
C VAL A 381 -9.88 29.47 -9.13
N HIS A 382 -9.14 28.48 -8.63
CA HIS A 382 -8.76 28.42 -7.21
C HIS A 382 -7.41 29.10 -6.88
N GLY A 383 -6.74 29.67 -7.88
CA GLY A 383 -5.51 30.45 -7.73
C GLY A 383 -4.25 29.65 -7.38
N ASP A 384 -4.32 28.32 -7.32
CA ASP A 384 -3.24 27.41 -6.92
C ASP A 384 -2.40 27.93 -5.72
N LEU A 385 -3.07 28.29 -4.62
CA LEU A 385 -2.44 28.86 -3.42
C LEU A 385 -1.61 30.14 -3.69
N GLY A 386 -2.05 30.96 -4.64
CA GLY A 386 -1.41 32.21 -5.04
C GLY A 386 -0.37 32.07 -6.16
N ARG A 387 -0.23 30.89 -6.77
CA ARG A 387 0.70 30.66 -7.89
C ARG A 387 0.15 31.10 -9.26
N THR A 388 -1.18 31.21 -9.38
CA THR A 388 -1.84 31.71 -10.59
C THR A 388 -2.42 33.09 -10.31
N LEU A 389 -1.95 34.10 -11.05
CA LEU A 389 -2.39 35.48 -10.95
C LEU A 389 -2.53 36.11 -12.35
N PRO A 390 -3.61 36.86 -12.62
CA PRO A 390 -4.83 36.93 -11.79
C PRO A 390 -5.59 35.58 -11.80
N ASN A 391 -6.37 35.34 -10.74
CA ASN A 391 -7.28 34.18 -10.62
C ASN A 391 -8.71 34.65 -10.30
N LEU A 392 -9.71 33.77 -10.45
CA LEU A 392 -11.12 34.11 -10.29
C LEU A 392 -11.42 34.72 -8.93
N ALA A 393 -10.89 34.14 -7.84
CA ALA A 393 -11.11 34.67 -6.49
C ALA A 393 -10.60 36.11 -6.35
N SER A 394 -9.39 36.38 -6.87
CA SER A 394 -8.80 37.72 -6.87
C SER A 394 -9.55 38.71 -7.76
N ILE A 395 -10.11 38.26 -8.89
CA ILE A 395 -10.87 39.10 -9.83
C ILE A 395 -12.24 39.43 -9.25
N ALA A 396 -12.93 38.45 -8.66
CA ALA A 396 -14.27 38.59 -8.10
C ALA A 396 -14.29 39.23 -6.70
N GLY A 397 -13.13 39.47 -6.08
CA GLY A 397 -13.03 40.04 -4.74
C GLY A 397 -13.53 39.12 -3.62
N VAL A 398 -13.51 37.80 -3.83
CA VAL A 398 -13.96 36.80 -2.86
C VAL A 398 -12.76 36.13 -2.17
N LYS A 399 -12.97 35.62 -0.95
CA LYS A 399 -11.88 35.01 -0.16
C LYS A 399 -11.27 33.78 -0.82
N ALA A 400 -12.11 32.99 -1.49
CA ALA A 400 -11.72 31.79 -2.22
C ALA A 400 -12.82 31.47 -3.24
N ALA A 401 -12.42 30.84 -4.34
CA ALA A 401 -13.29 30.20 -5.30
C ALA A 401 -12.75 28.78 -5.52
N ASP A 402 -13.62 27.81 -5.68
CA ASP A 402 -13.23 26.43 -5.98
C ASP A 402 -14.05 25.92 -7.16
N LEU A 403 -13.48 24.97 -7.91
CA LEU A 403 -14.12 24.38 -9.07
C LEU A 403 -14.87 23.12 -8.65
N ILE A 404 -16.20 23.14 -8.76
CA ILE A 404 -17.04 21.97 -8.50
C ILE A 404 -17.02 21.02 -9.70
N ASP A 405 -17.24 21.56 -10.90
CA ASP A 405 -17.27 20.79 -12.14
C ASP A 405 -16.66 21.57 -13.32
N LEU A 406 -16.20 20.86 -14.35
CA LEU A 406 -15.59 21.44 -15.54
C LEU A 406 -15.85 20.58 -16.79
N ASP A 407 -16.54 21.17 -17.75
CA ASP A 407 -16.75 20.62 -19.08
C ASP A 407 -15.91 21.35 -20.13
N VAL A 408 -15.47 20.62 -21.16
CA VAL A 408 -14.89 21.21 -22.37
C VAL A 408 -16.01 21.31 -23.40
N LEU A 409 -16.43 22.53 -23.73
CA LEU A 409 -17.54 22.76 -24.67
C LEU A 409 -17.11 22.58 -26.13
N GLU A 410 -15.95 23.13 -26.48
CA GLU A 410 -15.43 23.15 -27.84
C GLU A 410 -13.90 23.17 -27.80
N VAL A 411 -13.26 22.64 -28.85
CA VAL A 411 -11.82 22.73 -29.08
C VAL A 411 -11.62 23.42 -30.41
N ASP A 412 -11.13 24.66 -30.39
CA ASP A 412 -10.87 25.50 -31.56
C ASP A 412 -9.70 24.94 -32.39
N LEU A 413 -9.92 23.80 -33.04
CA LEU A 413 -8.97 23.10 -33.89
C LEU A 413 -9.68 22.70 -35.19
N GLU A 414 -9.32 23.35 -36.29
CA GLU A 414 -9.77 22.95 -37.63
C GLU A 414 -9.05 21.66 -38.07
N TRP A 415 -9.50 20.51 -37.55
CA TRP A 415 -8.98 19.21 -37.96
C TRP A 415 -9.98 18.06 -37.70
N PRO A 416 -10.23 17.18 -38.68
CA PRO A 416 -9.74 17.22 -40.06
C PRO A 416 -10.34 18.42 -40.83
N PRO A 417 -9.68 18.93 -41.87
CA PRO A 417 -10.20 20.06 -42.65
C PRO A 417 -11.60 19.75 -43.15
N SER A 418 -12.51 20.72 -43.03
CA SER A 418 -13.87 20.61 -43.55
C SER A 418 -13.81 20.31 -45.04
N LEU A 419 -14.48 19.22 -45.46
CA LEU A 419 -14.75 19.00 -46.88
C LEU A 419 -15.60 20.19 -47.34
N MET A 420 -15.03 21.06 -48.17
CA MET A 420 -15.82 22.09 -48.83
C MET A 420 -16.99 21.39 -49.53
N GLU A 421 -18.22 21.76 -49.17
CA GLU A 421 -19.42 21.34 -49.88
C GLU A 421 -19.29 21.77 -51.35
N GLY A 422 -19.18 20.77 -52.22
CA GLY A 422 -19.26 20.92 -53.68
C GLY A 422 -20.66 20.61 -54.17
#